data_AF-A0A656XXT1-F1
#
_entry.id   AF-A0A656XXT1-F1
#
_cell.length_a   1.000
_cell.length_b   1.000
_cell.length_c   1.000
_cell.angle_alpha   90.00
_cell.angle_beta   90.00
_cell.angle_gamma   90.00
#
_symmetry.space_group_name_H-M   'P 1'
#
loop_
_entity.id
_entity.type
_entity.pdbx_description
1 polymer ?
#
loop_
_entity_poly.entity_id
_entity_poly.type
_entity_poly.pdbx_seq_one_letter_code
_entity_poly.pdbx_strand_id
1 'polypeptide(L)'
;MAVASVVVGTWRAGLVACALFLLVLGGTLIPRAIGAPAGLDVAYCVTLLFAAWAAQLEWYAAVDWLDLAVHAVATGLVAVMVLLALVRWRVITDPADAPDRIVLVTGLGATAAVLWEIGEWAGHTFLDPSIYVGYADTVGDLAAGLAGSVVAAVVLARRS
;
A
#
# COMPACT_ATOMS: atom_id res chain seq x y z
N MET A 1 -8.54 -14.75 5.23
CA MET A 1 -8.87 -13.43 5.80
C MET A 1 -9.38 -12.45 4.75
N ALA A 2 -8.68 -12.21 3.64
CA ALA A 2 -9.16 -11.29 2.60
C ALA A 2 -10.51 -11.66 1.98
N VAL A 3 -10.73 -12.94 1.61
CA VAL A 3 -12.05 -13.40 1.09
C VAL A 3 -13.18 -13.17 2.09
N ALA A 4 -12.94 -13.48 3.37
CA ALA A 4 -13.91 -13.19 4.43
C ALA A 4 -14.16 -11.67 4.57
N SER A 5 -13.13 -10.85 4.38
CA SER A 5 -13.25 -9.39 4.42
C SER A 5 -14.08 -8.84 3.26
N VAL A 6 -13.98 -9.43 2.06
CA VAL A 6 -14.90 -9.13 0.95
C VAL A 6 -16.34 -9.38 1.36
N VAL A 7 -16.64 -10.57 1.90
CA VAL A 7 -18.02 -10.94 2.28
C VAL A 7 -18.55 -10.02 3.39
N VAL A 8 -17.80 -9.86 4.49
CA VAL A 8 -18.23 -9.08 5.66
C VAL A 8 -18.29 -7.59 5.33
N GLY A 9 -17.27 -7.06 4.64
CA GLY A 9 -17.23 -5.66 4.23
C GLY A 9 -18.37 -5.29 3.29
N THR A 10 -18.65 -6.13 2.30
CA THR A 10 -19.80 -5.92 1.39
C THR A 10 -21.11 -5.91 2.14
N TRP A 11 -21.32 -6.87 3.04
CA TRP A 11 -22.54 -6.96 3.84
C TRP A 11 -22.73 -5.73 4.75
N ARG A 12 -21.65 -5.20 5.30
CA ARG A 12 -21.68 -4.07 6.24
C ARG A 12 -21.79 -2.69 5.56
N ALA A 13 -21.06 -2.48 4.47
CA ALA A 13 -20.79 -1.15 3.90
C ALA A 13 -21.00 -1.08 2.38
N GLY A 14 -21.60 -2.11 1.77
CA GLY A 14 -22.07 -2.07 0.38
C GLY A 14 -20.98 -2.25 -0.68
N LEU A 15 -21.24 -1.75 -1.90
CA LEU A 15 -20.46 -2.06 -3.10
C LEU A 15 -19.08 -1.39 -3.12
N VAL A 16 -18.93 -0.21 -2.53
CA VAL A 16 -17.66 0.50 -2.45
C VAL A 16 -16.68 -0.28 -1.56
N ALA A 17 -17.17 -0.76 -0.41
CA ALA A 17 -16.41 -1.67 0.45
C ALA A 17 -16.06 -2.99 -0.24
N CYS A 18 -16.99 -3.55 -1.03
CA CYS A 18 -16.71 -4.71 -1.87
C CYS A 18 -15.53 -4.45 -2.81
N ALA A 19 -15.54 -3.34 -3.55
CA ALA A 19 -14.48 -2.97 -4.48
C ALA A 19 -13.12 -2.81 -3.77
N LEU A 20 -13.09 -2.11 -2.63
CA LEU A 20 -11.88 -1.96 -1.82
C LEU A 20 -11.33 -3.32 -1.35
N PHE A 21 -12.18 -4.19 -0.81
CA PHE A 21 -11.72 -5.50 -0.35
C PHE A 21 -11.37 -6.46 -1.49
N LEU A 22 -11.95 -6.31 -2.68
CA LEU A 22 -11.51 -7.03 -3.88
C LEU A 22 -10.13 -6.56 -4.35
N LEU A 23 -9.86 -5.25 -4.28
CA LEU A 23 -8.51 -4.70 -4.51
C LEU A 23 -7.51 -5.28 -3.51
N VAL A 24 -7.83 -5.27 -2.21
CA VAL A 24 -7.00 -5.86 -1.16
C VAL A 24 -6.81 -7.35 -1.35
N LEU A 25 -7.87 -8.08 -1.73
CA LEU A 25 -7.78 -9.50 -2.06
C LEU A 25 -6.77 -9.73 -3.19
N GLY A 26 -6.90 -9.00 -4.31
CA GLY A 26 -5.94 -9.04 -5.41
C GLY A 26 -4.52 -8.75 -4.94
N GLY A 27 -4.32 -7.71 -4.13
CA GLY A 27 -3.04 -7.36 -3.53
C GLY A 27 -2.44 -8.51 -2.71
N THR A 28 -3.23 -9.15 -1.84
CA THR A 28 -2.75 -10.28 -1.01
C THR A 28 -2.35 -11.52 -1.80
N LEU A 29 -2.70 -11.62 -3.09
CA LEU A 29 -2.23 -12.69 -3.97
C LEU A 29 -0.84 -12.41 -4.56
N ILE A 30 -0.41 -11.15 -4.61
CA ILE A 30 0.87 -10.73 -5.21
C ILE A 30 2.06 -11.44 -4.56
N PRO A 31 2.22 -11.48 -3.22
CA PRO A 31 3.38 -12.12 -2.59
C PRO A 31 3.52 -13.59 -2.99
N ARG A 32 2.41 -14.31 -3.13
CA ARG A 32 2.40 -15.70 -3.58
C ARG A 32 2.74 -15.84 -5.06
N ALA A 33 2.18 -14.98 -5.91
CA ALA A 33 2.43 -15.00 -7.34
C ALA A 33 3.91 -14.78 -7.68
N ILE A 34 4.63 -13.99 -6.89
CA ILE A 34 6.04 -13.69 -7.11
C ILE A 34 7.01 -14.48 -6.22
N GLY A 35 6.50 -15.31 -5.30
CA GLY A 35 7.30 -16.11 -4.37
C GLY A 35 8.08 -15.26 -3.35
N ALA A 36 7.40 -14.30 -2.71
CA ALA A 36 8.00 -13.40 -1.73
C ALA A 36 8.40 -14.13 -0.43
N PRO A 37 9.43 -13.65 0.30
CA PRO A 37 9.78 -14.20 1.62
C PRO A 37 8.61 -14.10 2.60
N ALA A 38 8.43 -15.12 3.44
CA ALA A 38 7.27 -15.22 4.33
C ALA A 38 7.07 -13.99 5.24
N GLY A 39 8.16 -13.41 5.77
CA GLY A 39 8.07 -12.21 6.60
C GLY A 39 7.55 -10.98 5.85
N LEU A 40 7.96 -10.81 4.59
CA LEU A 40 7.48 -9.72 3.74
C LEU A 40 6.03 -9.95 3.31
N ASP A 41 5.66 -11.18 2.95
CA ASP A 41 4.27 -11.58 2.64
C ASP A 41 3.34 -11.23 3.80
N VAL A 42 3.65 -11.69 5.01
CA VAL A 42 2.82 -11.44 6.20
C VAL A 42 2.70 -9.95 6.50
N ALA A 43 3.82 -9.21 6.52
CA ALA A 43 3.81 -7.78 6.80
C ALA A 43 2.96 -7.01 5.76
N TYR A 44 3.15 -7.30 4.48
CA TYR A 44 2.40 -6.69 3.39
C TYR A 44 0.90 -6.99 3.49
N CYS A 45 0.52 -8.27 3.59
CA CYS A 45 -0.87 -8.68 3.61
C CYS A 45 -1.62 -8.17 4.85
N VAL A 46 -0.98 -8.20 6.03
CA VAL A 46 -1.56 -7.68 7.27
C VAL A 46 -1.76 -6.17 7.17
N THR A 47 -0.76 -5.42 6.68
CA THR A 47 -0.89 -3.97 6.52
C THR A 47 -2.02 -3.60 5.57
N LEU A 48 -2.15 -4.26 4.41
CA LEU A 48 -3.25 -3.96 3.47
C LEU A 48 -4.63 -4.27 4.07
N LEU A 49 -4.76 -5.39 4.78
CA LEU A 49 -6.01 -5.74 5.46
C LEU A 49 -6.33 -4.76 6.58
N PHE A 50 -5.32 -4.37 7.36
CA PHE A 50 -5.45 -3.39 8.42
C PHE A 50 -5.91 -2.05 7.86
N ALA A 51 -5.26 -1.55 6.81
CA ALA A 51 -5.60 -0.28 6.15
C ALA A 51 -7.06 -0.27 5.68
N ALA A 52 -7.48 -1.32 4.97
CA ALA A 52 -8.86 -1.41 4.48
C ALA A 52 -9.89 -1.46 5.61
N TRP A 53 -9.61 -2.17 6.69
CA TRP A 53 -10.51 -2.19 7.85
C TRP A 53 -10.48 -0.89 8.66
N ALA A 54 -9.32 -0.23 8.78
CA ALA A 54 -9.20 1.05 9.44
C ALA A 54 -10.04 2.13 8.74
N ALA A 55 -9.99 2.17 7.40
CA ALA A 55 -10.87 3.02 6.61
C ALA A 55 -12.35 2.68 6.84
N GLN A 56 -12.74 1.41 6.70
CA GLN A 56 -14.15 0.98 6.80
C GLN A 56 -14.77 1.11 8.20
N LEU A 57 -13.94 1.25 9.23
CA LEU A 57 -14.38 1.42 10.61
C LEU A 57 -14.15 2.85 11.11
N GLU A 58 -13.81 3.79 10.22
CA GLU A 58 -13.58 5.21 10.54
C GLU A 58 -12.48 5.42 11.59
N TRP A 59 -11.46 4.54 11.61
CA TRP A 59 -10.38 4.63 12.60
C TRP A 59 -9.44 5.79 12.35
N TYR A 60 -9.28 6.22 11.09
CA TYR A 60 -8.49 7.40 10.73
C TYR A 60 -9.12 8.68 11.27
N ALA A 61 -10.45 8.76 11.29
CA ALA A 61 -11.16 9.85 11.95
C ALA A 61 -11.02 9.82 13.47
N ALA A 62 -10.87 8.64 14.07
CA ALA A 62 -10.72 8.46 15.52
C ALA A 62 -9.28 8.68 16.02
N VAL A 63 -8.27 8.42 15.17
CA VAL A 63 -6.85 8.49 15.50
C VAL A 63 -6.11 9.23 14.38
N ASP A 64 -5.86 10.52 14.61
CA ASP A 64 -5.35 11.49 13.63
C ASP A 64 -4.02 11.13 12.95
N TRP A 65 -3.09 10.47 13.64
CA TRP A 65 -1.79 10.07 13.08
C TRP A 65 -1.82 8.71 12.37
N LEU A 66 -2.89 7.94 12.55
CA LEU A 66 -2.94 6.54 12.11
C LEU A 66 -2.85 6.44 10.60
N ASP A 67 -3.50 7.35 9.89
CA ASP A 67 -3.55 7.34 8.44
C ASP A 67 -2.17 7.52 7.82
N LEU A 68 -1.47 8.58 8.24
CA LEU A 68 -0.07 8.83 7.87
C LEU A 68 0.85 7.64 8.18
N ALA A 69 0.66 6.99 9.34
CA ALA A 69 1.45 5.82 9.69
C ALA A 69 1.16 4.63 8.78
N VAL A 70 -0.10 4.40 8.42
CA VAL A 70 -0.49 3.36 7.46
C VAL A 70 0.05 3.69 6.08
N HIS A 71 -0.07 4.92 5.59
CA HIS A 71 0.50 5.35 4.31
C HIS A 71 2.01 5.12 4.25
N ALA A 72 2.75 5.49 5.31
CA ALA A 72 4.18 5.23 5.37
C ALA A 72 4.51 3.73 5.27
N VAL A 73 3.86 2.89 6.09
CA VAL A 73 4.16 1.45 6.16
C VAL A 73 3.68 0.73 4.90
N ALA A 74 2.46 0.98 4.45
CA ALA A 74 1.87 0.36 3.27
C ALA A 74 2.66 0.71 2.02
N THR A 75 2.95 1.99 1.79
CA THR A 75 3.70 2.44 0.61
C THR A 75 5.10 1.86 0.59
N GLY A 76 5.82 1.85 1.72
CA GLY A 76 7.15 1.26 1.80
C GLY A 76 7.15 -0.25 1.50
N LEU A 77 6.18 -1.00 2.04
CA LEU A 77 6.02 -2.42 1.76
C LEU A 77 5.65 -2.69 0.29
N VAL A 78 4.74 -1.88 -0.28
CA VAL A 78 4.37 -1.93 -1.70
C VAL A 78 5.58 -1.67 -2.57
N ALA A 79 6.39 -0.65 -2.26
CA ALA A 79 7.58 -0.31 -3.03
C ALA A 79 8.60 -1.49 -3.08
N VAL A 80 8.86 -2.11 -1.93
CA VAL A 80 9.72 -3.30 -1.85
C VAL A 80 9.12 -4.48 -2.63
N MET A 81 7.81 -4.69 -2.53
CA MET A 81 7.10 -5.75 -3.26
C MET A 81 7.17 -5.54 -4.77
N VAL A 82 7.02 -4.30 -5.24
CA VAL A 82 7.13 -3.94 -6.66
C VAL A 82 8.55 -4.16 -7.15
N LEU A 83 9.57 -3.72 -6.41
CA LEU A 83 10.96 -4.01 -6.78
C LEU A 83 11.19 -5.52 -6.93
N LEU A 84 10.75 -6.31 -5.94
CA LEU A 84 10.87 -7.76 -5.99
C LEU A 84 10.15 -8.36 -7.21
N ALA A 85 8.94 -7.89 -7.52
CA ALA A 85 8.18 -8.35 -8.68
C ALA A 85 8.94 -8.04 -9.99
N LEU A 86 9.46 -6.81 -10.15
CA LEU A 86 10.23 -6.40 -11.32
C LEU A 86 11.47 -7.27 -11.54
N VAL A 87 12.19 -7.60 -10.46
CA VAL A 87 13.35 -8.51 -10.52
C VAL A 87 12.92 -9.94 -10.89
N ARG A 88 11.86 -10.46 -10.25
CA ARG A 88 11.38 -11.84 -10.49
C ARG A 88 10.83 -12.04 -11.90
N TRP A 89 10.16 -11.03 -12.44
CA TRP A 89 9.67 -11.02 -13.82
C TRP A 89 10.74 -10.61 -14.83
N ARG A 90 11.98 -10.36 -14.39
CA ARG A 90 13.12 -9.99 -15.25
C ARG A 90 12.89 -8.71 -16.05
N VAL A 91 12.08 -7.79 -15.52
CA VAL A 91 11.91 -6.44 -16.09
C VAL A 91 13.17 -5.62 -15.88
N ILE A 92 13.81 -5.80 -14.72
CA ILE A 92 15.10 -5.21 -14.39
C ILE A 92 16.04 -6.28 -13.82
N THR A 93 17.34 -6.00 -13.87
CA THR A 93 18.35 -6.78 -13.12
C THR A 93 18.26 -6.43 -11.64
N ASP A 94 18.53 -7.40 -10.75
CA ASP A 94 18.62 -7.12 -9.32
C ASP A 94 19.73 -6.10 -9.06
N PRO A 95 19.41 -4.90 -8.51
CA PRO A 95 20.41 -3.86 -8.24
C PRO A 95 21.49 -4.38 -7.30
N ALA A 96 22.76 -4.35 -7.74
CA ALA A 96 23.87 -4.88 -6.97
C ALA A 96 24.20 -4.00 -5.75
N ASP A 97 24.14 -2.67 -5.93
CA ASP A 97 24.60 -1.73 -4.92
C ASP A 97 23.46 -1.12 -4.08
N ALA A 98 23.78 -0.78 -2.84
CA ALA A 98 22.85 -0.15 -1.91
C ALA A 98 22.22 1.17 -2.41
N PRO A 99 22.96 2.10 -3.05
CA PRO A 99 22.38 3.36 -3.55
C PRO A 99 21.31 3.12 -4.61
N ASP A 100 21.53 2.20 -5.55
CA ASP A 100 20.57 1.88 -6.60
C ASP A 100 19.28 1.31 -6.01
N ARG A 101 19.39 0.39 -5.03
CA ARG A 101 18.23 -0.11 -4.28
C ARG A 101 17.48 1.02 -3.59
N ILE A 102 18.19 1.96 -2.97
CA ILE A 102 17.59 3.09 -2.26
C ILE A 102 16.78 3.97 -3.22
N VAL A 103 17.40 4.36 -4.33
CA VAL A 103 16.76 5.22 -5.34
C VAL A 103 15.54 4.51 -5.96
N LEU A 104 15.67 3.24 -6.32
CA LEU A 104 14.59 2.48 -6.95
C LEU A 104 13.40 2.30 -6.01
N VAL A 105 13.61 1.80 -4.78
CA VAL A 105 12.49 1.60 -3.84
C VAL A 105 11.85 2.93 -3.48
N THR A 106 12.62 3.99 -3.27
CA THR A 106 12.06 5.32 -2.97
C THR A 106 11.21 5.84 -4.14
N GLY A 107 11.71 5.74 -5.38
CA GLY A 107 10.98 6.19 -6.57
C GLY A 107 9.73 5.36 -6.87
N LEU A 108 9.79 4.03 -6.68
CA LEU A 108 8.64 3.15 -6.79
C LEU A 108 7.58 3.48 -5.75
N GLY A 109 8.00 3.74 -4.52
CA GLY A 109 7.11 4.16 -3.43
C GLY A 109 6.44 5.51 -3.68
N ALA A 110 7.20 6.52 -4.11
CA ALA A 110 6.65 7.81 -4.51
C ALA A 110 5.61 7.68 -5.63
N THR A 111 5.91 6.83 -6.63
CA THR A 111 4.97 6.55 -7.73
C THR A 111 3.72 5.85 -7.23
N ALA A 112 3.87 4.84 -6.34
CA ALA A 112 2.74 4.13 -5.75
C ALA A 112 1.84 5.05 -4.92
N ALA A 113 2.43 5.96 -4.13
CA ALA A 113 1.68 6.95 -3.37
C ALA A 113 0.88 7.87 -4.29
N VAL A 114 1.50 8.41 -5.35
CA VAL A 114 0.78 9.24 -6.35
C VAL A 114 -0.38 8.47 -7.00
N LEU A 115 -0.17 7.21 -7.37
CA LEU A 115 -1.22 6.39 -7.98
C LEU A 115 -2.36 6.10 -6.99
N TRP A 116 -2.06 5.96 -5.70
CA TRP A 116 -3.05 5.79 -4.65
C TRP A 116 -3.92 7.05 -4.51
N GLU A 117 -3.32 8.23 -4.37
CA GLU A 117 -4.04 9.51 -4.28
C GLU A 117 -4.93 9.77 -5.49
N ILE A 118 -4.45 9.45 -6.69
CA ILE A 118 -5.27 9.52 -7.92
C ILE A 118 -6.44 8.54 -7.84
N GLY A 119 -6.21 7.35 -7.29
CA GLY A 119 -7.24 6.34 -7.06
C GLY A 119 -8.31 6.79 -6.06
N GLU A 120 -7.91 7.42 -4.96
CA GLU A 120 -8.83 7.99 -3.97
C GLU A 120 -9.63 9.15 -4.53
N TRP A 121 -8.96 10.08 -5.23
CA TRP A 121 -9.64 11.15 -5.95
C TRP A 121 -10.65 10.62 -6.96
N ALA A 122 -10.30 9.58 -7.73
CA ALA A 122 -11.22 8.95 -8.67
C ALA A 122 -12.39 8.25 -7.94
N GLY A 123 -12.10 7.57 -6.83
CA GLY A 123 -13.09 6.94 -5.97
C GLY A 123 -14.09 7.96 -5.44
N HIS A 124 -13.62 9.05 -4.86
CA HIS A 124 -14.46 10.14 -4.41
C HIS A 124 -15.28 10.73 -5.57
N THR A 125 -14.65 11.02 -6.69
CA THR A 125 -15.29 11.77 -7.78
C THR A 125 -16.35 10.95 -8.50
N PHE A 126 -16.11 9.65 -8.70
CA PHE A 126 -16.93 8.82 -9.57
C PHE A 126 -17.74 7.73 -8.86
N LEU A 127 -17.37 7.35 -7.62
CA LEU A 127 -18.00 6.23 -6.91
C LEU A 127 -18.74 6.67 -5.66
N ASP A 128 -18.07 7.34 -4.73
CA ASP A 128 -18.64 7.66 -3.42
C ASP A 128 -18.00 8.91 -2.79
N PRO A 129 -18.75 10.01 -2.61
CA PRO A 129 -18.21 11.25 -2.05
C PRO A 129 -17.86 11.17 -0.55
N SER A 130 -18.14 10.05 0.12
CA SER A 130 -17.67 9.82 1.50
C SER A 130 -16.20 9.41 1.57
N ILE A 131 -15.59 8.99 0.46
CA ILE A 131 -14.14 8.78 0.37
C ILE A 131 -13.48 10.13 0.56
N TYR A 132 -12.75 10.29 1.66
CA TYR A 132 -12.15 11.56 2.01
C TYR A 132 -11.03 11.92 1.02
N VAL A 133 -11.04 13.17 0.56
CA VAL A 133 -9.91 13.76 -0.16
C VAL A 133 -9.72 15.19 0.31
N GLY A 134 -8.48 15.56 0.58
CA GLY A 134 -8.14 16.91 1.03
C GLY A 134 -6.73 17.30 0.58
N TYR A 135 -6.48 18.59 0.37
CA TYR A 135 -5.14 19.02 -0.04
C TYR A 135 -4.07 18.69 1.01
N ALA A 136 -4.36 19.00 2.28
CA ALA A 136 -3.42 18.73 3.38
C ALA A 136 -3.24 17.23 3.63
N ASP A 137 -4.32 16.47 3.43
CA ASP A 137 -4.40 15.02 3.54
C ASP A 137 -3.51 14.36 2.49
N THR A 138 -3.85 14.54 1.21
CA THR A 138 -3.06 14.07 0.06
C THR A 138 -1.59 14.45 0.14
N VAL A 139 -1.26 15.69 0.48
CA VAL A 139 0.16 16.10 0.61
C VAL A 139 0.83 15.40 1.80
N GLY A 140 0.10 15.22 2.91
CA GLY A 140 0.55 14.47 4.08
C GLY A 140 0.83 13.01 3.75
N ASP A 141 -0.07 12.36 3.03
CA ASP A 141 0.00 10.96 2.63
C ASP A 141 1.11 10.69 1.61
N LEU A 142 1.29 11.59 0.64
CA LEU A 142 2.44 11.55 -0.26
C LEU A 142 3.76 11.68 0.51
N ALA A 143 3.83 12.60 1.48
CA ALA A 143 5.03 12.80 2.28
C ALA A 143 5.32 11.60 3.19
N ALA A 144 4.29 11.05 3.83
CA ALA A 144 4.40 9.88 4.69
C ALA A 144 4.78 8.63 3.88
N GLY A 145 4.12 8.40 2.75
CA GLY A 145 4.42 7.31 1.82
C GLY A 145 5.85 7.39 1.27
N LEU A 146 6.33 8.59 0.90
CA LEU A 146 7.72 8.80 0.49
C LEU A 146 8.70 8.49 1.64
N ALA A 147 8.45 9.01 2.83
CA ALA A 147 9.32 8.78 3.99
C ALA A 147 9.38 7.28 4.37
N GLY A 148 8.23 6.60 4.39
CA GLY A 148 8.15 5.17 4.64
C GLY A 148 8.89 4.34 3.58
N SER A 149 8.85 4.78 2.31
CA SER A 149 9.59 4.15 1.22
C SER A 149 11.10 4.31 1.36
N VAL A 150 11.58 5.49 1.77
CA VAL A 150 13.00 5.70 2.09
C VAL A 150 13.45 4.77 3.23
N VAL A 151 12.66 4.68 4.31
CA VAL A 151 12.96 3.79 5.44
C VAL A 151 13.01 2.33 4.98
N ALA A 152 12.01 1.87 4.23
CA ALA A 152 11.98 0.51 3.69
C ALA A 152 13.19 0.21 2.80
N ALA A 153 13.59 1.18 1.98
CA ALA A 153 14.75 1.08 1.11
C ALA A 153 16.06 0.94 1.88
N VAL A 154 16.25 1.75 2.93
CA VAL A 154 17.43 1.67 3.81
C VAL A 154 17.46 0.34 4.56
N VAL A 155 16.32 -0.14 5.06
CA VAL A 155 16.24 -1.45 5.73
C VAL A 155 16.57 -2.59 4.77
N LEU A 156 16.07 -2.54 3.54
CA LEU A 156 16.37 -3.54 2.51
C LEU A 156 17.85 -3.54 2.16
N ALA A 157 18.44 -2.36 1.90
CA ALA A 157 19.85 -2.22 1.53
C ALA A 157 20.83 -2.70 2.61
N ARG A 158 20.43 -2.72 3.89
CA ARG A 158 21.26 -3.23 5.00
C ARG A 158 21.24 -4.76 5.16
N ARG A 159 20.31 -5.45 4.51
CA ARG A 159 20.14 -6.91 4.60
C ARG A 159 20.79 -7.66 3.43
N SER A 160 21.35 -6.92 2.46
CA SER A 160 21.98 -7.43 1.24
C SER A 160 23.48 -7.64 1.41
#